data_AF-A0A7W5EUW0-F1
#
_entry.id   AF-A0A7W5EUW0-F1
#
_cell.length_a   1.000
_cell.length_b   1.000
_cell.length_c   1.000
_cell.angle_alpha   90.00
_cell.angle_beta   90.00
_cell.angle_gamma   90.00
#
_symmetry.space_group_name_H-M   'P 1'
#
loop_
_entity.id
_entity.type
_entity.pdbx_description
1 polymer ?
#
loop_
_entity_poly.entity_id
_entity_poly.type
_entity_poly.pdbx_seq_one_letter_code
_entity_poly.pdbx_strand_id
1 'polypeptide(L)'
;MKLHAEKMQDFKKRESGFSLVELMIALVIGLLIVLGAGQLFLTSKQSYNQMEALAERQEALRAITDLISLDIRTSSDITDNSADQSVLHMSYGSGVRENDPYCAGANKLNDVTYSFADQDLQVQVVCGSASSGGSLVNGIESMQFALDPSLSAAEGLFVKVEVTFPAIMSGEPVSKRKYSFMVARRNNILH
;
A
#
# COMPACT_ATOMS: atom_id res chain seq x y z
N MET A 1 -32.69 52.79 79.77
CA MET A 1 -33.05 51.70 78.83
C MET A 1 -32.29 51.97 77.53
N LYS A 2 -31.20 51.23 77.28
CA LYS A 2 -30.31 51.40 76.10
C LYS A 2 -30.80 50.49 74.98
N LEU A 3 -31.10 51.03 73.80
CA LEU A 3 -31.29 50.26 72.57
C LEU A 3 -29.95 50.25 71.80
N HIS A 4 -29.38 49.06 71.61
CA HIS A 4 -28.23 48.80 70.75
C HIS A 4 -28.71 48.71 69.30
N ALA A 5 -28.16 49.55 68.42
CA ALA A 5 -28.29 49.39 66.97
C ALA A 5 -27.15 48.49 66.48
N GLU A 6 -27.50 47.33 65.93
CA GLU A 6 -26.56 46.40 65.29
C GLU A 6 -26.22 46.90 63.89
N LYS A 7 -24.93 47.12 63.64
CA LYS A 7 -24.41 47.72 62.41
C LYS A 7 -24.10 46.59 61.42
N MET A 8 -24.97 46.36 60.43
CA MET A 8 -24.65 45.50 59.29
C MET A 8 -23.55 46.16 58.46
N GLN A 9 -22.35 45.57 58.46
CA GLN A 9 -21.25 45.99 57.57
C GLN A 9 -21.37 45.24 56.24
N ASP A 10 -21.74 45.99 55.20
CA ASP A 10 -21.78 45.54 53.81
C ASP A 10 -20.36 45.49 53.23
N PHE A 11 -19.85 44.28 52.97
CA PHE A 11 -18.56 44.05 52.32
C PHE A 11 -18.70 44.31 50.81
N LYS A 12 -18.62 45.59 50.43
CA LYS A 12 -18.56 46.00 49.03
C LYS A 12 -17.21 45.56 48.44
N LYS A 13 -17.17 44.39 47.79
CA LYS A 13 -16.02 43.94 46.99
C LYS A 13 -15.69 45.02 45.97
N ARG A 14 -14.46 45.54 46.00
CA ARG A 14 -13.93 46.42 44.97
C ARG A 14 -13.55 45.54 43.78
N GLU A 15 -14.33 45.61 42.71
CA GLU A 15 -13.95 45.08 41.40
C GLU A 15 -12.67 45.80 40.93
N SER A 16 -11.52 45.13 40.95
CA SER A 16 -10.30 45.65 40.32
C SER A 16 -10.34 45.30 38.84
N GLY A 17 -10.49 46.31 37.97
CA GLY A 17 -10.37 46.11 36.52
C GLY A 17 -8.97 45.64 36.13
N PHE A 18 -8.89 44.78 35.12
CA PHE A 18 -7.64 44.29 34.56
C PHE A 18 -6.78 45.41 33.99
N SER A 19 -5.46 45.31 34.15
CA SER A 19 -4.52 46.23 33.52
C SER A 19 -4.50 46.02 32.00
N LEU A 20 -4.36 47.09 31.22
CA LEU A 20 -4.20 47.01 29.76
C LEU A 20 -3.04 46.09 29.37
N VAL A 21 -1.98 46.09 30.18
CA VAL A 21 -0.81 45.21 30.00
C VAL A 21 -1.16 43.73 30.20
N GLU A 22 -2.03 43.38 31.16
CA GLU A 22 -2.47 41.98 31.37
C GLU A 22 -3.24 41.45 30.16
N LEU A 23 -4.10 42.29 29.56
CA LEU A 23 -4.84 41.93 28.34
C LEU A 23 -3.88 41.70 27.16
N MET A 24 -2.87 42.55 26.99
CA MET A 24 -1.89 42.41 25.92
C MET A 24 -1.10 41.11 26.07
N ILE A 25 -0.64 40.79 27.29
CA ILE A 25 0.09 39.55 27.57
C ILE A 25 -0.80 38.34 27.30
N ALA A 26 -2.06 38.34 27.75
CA ALA A 26 -2.99 37.24 27.54
C ALA A 26 -3.23 36.95 26.05
N LEU A 27 -3.41 37.99 25.22
CA LEU A 27 -3.58 37.85 23.77
C LEU A 27 -2.31 37.31 23.08
N VAL A 28 -1.14 37.81 23.47
CA VAL A 28 0.14 37.34 22.91
C VAL A 28 0.35 35.85 23.26
N ILE A 29 0.11 35.45 24.50
CA ILE A 29 0.22 34.04 24.92
C ILE A 29 -0.80 33.18 24.16
N GLY A 30 -2.05 33.64 24.03
CA GLY A 30 -3.09 32.95 23.27
C GLY A 30 -2.69 32.72 21.81
N LEU A 31 -2.12 33.74 21.16
CA LEU A 31 -1.64 33.64 19.79
C LEU A 31 -0.49 32.63 19.65
N LEU A 32 0.49 32.66 20.56
CA LEU A 32 1.61 31.73 20.55
C LEU A 32 1.16 30.26 20.70
N ILE A 33 0.19 30.00 21.58
CA ILE A 33 -0.37 28.66 21.77
C ILE A 33 -1.05 28.17 20.50
N VAL A 34 -1.88 29.02 19.86
CA VAL A 34 -2.57 28.67 18.61
C VAL A 34 -1.58 28.36 17.49
N LEU A 35 -0.51 29.15 17.36
CA LEU A 35 0.55 28.90 16.37
C LEU A 35 1.28 27.57 16.64
N GLY A 36 1.65 27.31 17.90
CA GLY A 36 2.30 26.05 18.28
C GLY A 36 1.40 24.83 18.04
N ALA A 37 0.13 24.91 18.45
CA ALA A 37 -0.85 23.85 18.21
C ALA A 37 -1.10 23.62 16.71
N GLY A 38 -1.11 24.68 15.91
CA GLY A 38 -1.23 24.61 14.45
C GLY A 38 -0.10 23.80 13.80
N GLN A 39 1.15 24.04 14.21
CA GLN A 39 2.31 23.28 13.68
C GLN A 39 2.23 21.79 14.04
N LEU A 40 1.86 21.47 15.28
CA LEU A 40 1.67 20.09 15.72
C LEU A 40 0.58 19.41 14.89
N PHE A 41 -0.55 20.07 14.71
CA PHE A 41 -1.66 19.55 13.91
C PHE A 41 -1.25 19.26 12.45
N LEU A 42 -0.55 20.19 11.80
CA LEU A 42 -0.06 20.00 10.43
C LEU A 42 0.92 18.84 10.33
N THR A 43 1.84 18.73 11.28
CA THR A 43 2.81 17.63 11.34
C THR A 43 2.12 16.28 11.53
N SER A 44 1.16 16.19 12.46
CA SER A 44 0.38 14.97 12.68
C SER A 44 -0.43 14.59 11.44
N LYS A 45 -1.05 15.56 10.76
CA LYS A 45 -1.78 15.32 9.51
C LYS A 45 -0.87 14.78 8.42
N GLN A 46 0.32 15.37 8.24
CA GLN A 46 1.29 14.89 7.26
C GLN A 46 1.76 13.47 7.58
N SER A 47 2.05 13.18 8.85
CA SER A 47 2.45 11.83 9.29
C SER A 47 1.33 10.81 9.04
N TYR A 48 0.08 11.19 9.30
CA TYR A 48 -1.09 10.33 9.01
C TYR A 48 -1.17 9.96 7.53
N ASN A 49 -1.08 10.93 6.63
CA ASN A 49 -1.11 10.69 5.18
C ASN A 49 0.05 9.77 4.72
N GLN A 50 1.24 9.90 5.33
CA GLN A 50 2.37 9.03 5.02
C GLN A 50 2.15 7.59 5.49
N MET A 51 1.54 7.40 6.66
CA MET A 51 1.20 6.08 7.18
C MET A 51 0.14 5.40 6.31
N GLU A 52 -0.85 6.15 5.83
CA GLU A 52 -1.89 5.65 4.93
C GLU A 52 -1.30 5.19 3.59
N ALA A 53 -0.49 6.03 2.94
CA ALA A 53 0.17 5.65 1.68
C ALA A 53 1.12 4.45 1.84
N LEU A 54 1.75 4.29 3.01
CA LEU A 54 2.59 3.13 3.31
C LEU A 54 1.74 1.87 3.50
N ALA A 55 0.58 1.98 4.15
CA ALA A 55 -0.34 0.86 4.33
C ALA A 55 -0.89 0.37 2.98
N GLU A 56 -1.32 1.28 2.11
CA GLU A 56 -1.76 0.97 0.75
C GLU A 56 -0.66 0.26 -0.05
N ARG A 57 0.58 0.74 0.02
CA ARG A 57 1.74 0.10 -0.62
C ARG A 57 1.96 -1.33 -0.10
N GLN A 58 1.84 -1.55 1.21
CA GLN A 58 2.03 -2.86 1.82
C GLN A 58 0.92 -3.84 1.45
N GLU A 59 -0.32 -3.36 1.37
CA GLU A 59 -1.47 -4.15 0.89
C GLU A 59 -1.28 -4.55 -0.57
N ALA A 60 -0.91 -3.60 -1.44
CA ALA A 60 -0.60 -3.86 -2.83
C ALA A 60 0.55 -4.88 -2.99
N LEU A 61 1.65 -4.71 -2.26
CA LEU A 61 2.76 -5.66 -2.28
C LEU A 61 2.31 -7.06 -1.83
N ARG A 62 1.52 -7.16 -0.77
CA ARG A 62 0.99 -8.43 -0.29
C ARG A 62 0.11 -9.11 -1.34
N ALA A 63 -0.80 -8.36 -1.96
CA ALA A 63 -1.67 -8.87 -3.02
C ALA A 63 -0.86 -9.39 -4.21
N ILE A 64 0.13 -8.62 -4.68
CA ILE A 64 1.05 -9.01 -5.76
C ILE A 64 1.79 -10.31 -5.40
N THR A 65 2.40 -10.35 -4.22
CA THR A 65 3.17 -11.52 -3.81
C THR A 65 2.29 -12.75 -3.66
N ASP A 66 1.12 -12.65 -3.04
CA ASP A 66 0.23 -13.79 -2.81
C ASP A 66 -0.34 -14.35 -4.14
N LEU A 67 -0.83 -13.48 -5.02
CA LEU A 67 -1.44 -13.87 -6.30
C LEU A 67 -0.41 -14.43 -7.28
N ILE A 68 0.68 -13.69 -7.52
CA ILE A 68 1.71 -14.10 -8.47
C ILE A 68 2.43 -15.36 -7.97
N SER A 69 2.68 -15.48 -6.65
CA SER A 69 3.29 -16.70 -6.12
C SER A 69 2.40 -17.92 -6.27
N LEU A 70 1.10 -17.78 -6.05
CA LEU A 70 0.14 -18.87 -6.23
C LEU A 70 0.12 -19.33 -7.69
N ASP A 71 0.03 -18.39 -8.62
CA ASP A 71 -0.02 -18.65 -10.05
C ASP A 71 1.27 -19.31 -10.55
N ILE A 72 2.44 -18.77 -10.19
CA ILE A 72 3.74 -19.38 -10.54
C ILE A 72 3.86 -20.80 -9.98
N ARG A 73 3.50 -21.02 -8.70
CA ARG A 73 3.62 -22.34 -8.07
C ARG A 73 2.76 -23.40 -8.74
N THR A 74 1.60 -23.00 -9.25
CA THR A 74 0.61 -23.90 -9.85
C THR A 74 0.69 -23.94 -11.37
N SER A 75 1.51 -23.12 -12.00
CA SER A 75 1.73 -23.17 -13.44
C SER A 75 2.39 -24.49 -13.88
N SER A 76 2.02 -24.92 -15.09
CA SER A 76 2.64 -26.05 -15.76
C SER A 76 3.83 -25.61 -16.60
N ASP A 77 3.72 -24.48 -17.29
CA ASP A 77 4.78 -23.86 -18.07
C ASP A 77 4.84 -22.35 -17.80
N ILE A 78 6.02 -21.75 -17.93
CA ILE A 78 6.24 -20.31 -17.71
C ILE A 78 7.19 -19.77 -18.77
N THR A 79 6.80 -18.68 -19.41
CA THR A 79 7.66 -17.92 -20.31
C THR A 79 7.60 -16.44 -19.96
N ASP A 80 8.71 -15.73 -20.15
CA ASP A 80 8.79 -14.29 -20.01
C ASP A 80 9.05 -13.62 -21.36
N ASN A 81 8.77 -12.32 -21.44
CA ASN A 81 9.32 -11.52 -22.51
C ASN A 81 10.79 -11.19 -22.19
N SER A 82 11.72 -12.05 -22.57
CA SER A 82 13.13 -11.92 -22.17
C SER A 82 13.82 -10.64 -22.66
N ALA A 83 13.23 -9.86 -23.58
CA ALA A 83 13.78 -8.59 -24.05
C ALA A 83 13.55 -7.42 -23.07
N ASP A 84 12.40 -7.41 -22.38
CA ASP A 84 11.96 -6.29 -21.54
C ASP A 84 11.43 -6.71 -20.16
N GLN A 85 11.24 -8.01 -19.94
CA GLN A 85 10.79 -8.62 -18.68
C GLN A 85 9.47 -8.05 -18.15
N SER A 86 8.69 -7.37 -18.99
CA SER A 86 7.45 -6.68 -18.62
C SER A 86 6.21 -7.58 -18.65
N VAL A 87 6.34 -8.78 -19.23
CA VAL A 87 5.25 -9.75 -19.37
C VAL A 87 5.70 -11.13 -18.90
N LEU A 88 4.84 -11.77 -18.10
CA LEU A 88 4.99 -13.14 -17.61
C LEU A 88 3.78 -13.95 -18.06
N HIS A 89 4.00 -14.93 -18.92
CA HIS A 89 2.98 -15.87 -19.38
C HIS A 89 3.12 -17.18 -18.62
N MET A 90 2.00 -17.72 -18.15
CA MET A 90 1.93 -19.02 -17.48
C MET A 90 0.82 -19.84 -18.11
N SER A 91 1.12 -21.09 -18.42
CA SER A 91 0.13 -22.05 -18.93
C SER A 91 -0.16 -23.12 -17.89
N TYR A 92 -1.39 -23.63 -17.90
CA TYR A 92 -1.93 -24.58 -16.93
C TYR A 92 -2.48 -25.81 -17.64
N GLY A 93 -1.99 -26.98 -17.24
CA GLY A 93 -2.52 -28.26 -17.70
C GLY A 93 -3.89 -28.59 -17.09
N SER A 94 -4.60 -29.53 -17.72
CA SER A 94 -5.85 -30.07 -17.20
C SER A 94 -5.64 -30.71 -15.82
N GLY A 95 -6.47 -30.33 -14.83
CA GLY A 95 -6.46 -30.91 -13.49
C GLY A 95 -5.55 -30.21 -12.47
N VAL A 96 -4.81 -29.16 -12.87
CA VAL A 96 -3.94 -28.43 -11.93
C VAL A 96 -4.75 -27.48 -11.03
N ARG A 97 -5.75 -26.80 -11.59
CA ARG A 97 -6.67 -25.91 -10.86
C ARG A 97 -8.10 -26.16 -11.36
N GLU A 98 -8.74 -27.15 -10.75
CA GLU A 98 -10.04 -27.62 -11.24
C GLU A 98 -11.21 -26.68 -10.87
N ASN A 99 -11.08 -25.98 -9.74
CA ASN A 99 -12.02 -24.95 -9.25
C ASN A 99 -11.26 -23.64 -9.07
N ASP A 100 -11.00 -22.94 -10.18
CA ASP A 100 -10.23 -21.71 -10.15
C ASP A 100 -11.13 -20.47 -9.94
N PRO A 101 -10.77 -19.52 -9.04
CA PRO A 101 -11.55 -18.30 -8.84
C PRO A 101 -11.70 -17.43 -10.09
N TYR A 102 -10.76 -17.48 -11.03
CA TYR A 102 -10.83 -16.70 -12.27
C TYR A 102 -11.82 -17.31 -13.27
N CYS A 103 -12.01 -18.64 -13.24
CA CYS A 103 -12.83 -19.36 -14.21
C CYS A 103 -14.11 -19.90 -13.56
N ALA A 104 -15.25 -19.28 -13.87
CA ALA A 104 -16.55 -19.76 -13.41
C ALA A 104 -17.05 -20.97 -14.22
N GLY A 105 -17.69 -21.93 -13.53
CA GLY A 105 -18.42 -23.04 -14.16
C GLY A 105 -17.51 -24.17 -14.68
N ALA A 106 -17.79 -24.66 -15.89
CA ALA A 106 -17.07 -25.79 -16.49
C ALA A 106 -15.75 -25.38 -17.18
N ASN A 107 -15.48 -24.09 -17.32
CA ASN A 107 -14.28 -23.60 -18.00
C ASN A 107 -13.05 -23.87 -17.14
N LYS A 108 -12.02 -24.47 -17.75
CA LYS A 108 -10.74 -24.73 -17.08
C LYS A 108 -9.77 -23.61 -17.37
N LEU A 109 -8.94 -23.28 -16.38
CA LEU A 109 -7.88 -22.31 -16.54
C LEU A 109 -6.83 -22.87 -17.51
N ASN A 110 -6.59 -22.15 -18.59
CA ASN A 110 -5.59 -22.51 -19.59
C ASN A 110 -4.35 -21.63 -19.44
N ASP A 111 -4.53 -20.31 -19.36
CA ASP A 111 -3.41 -19.37 -19.34
C ASP A 111 -3.69 -18.20 -18.40
N VAL A 112 -2.63 -17.75 -17.72
CA VAL A 112 -2.61 -16.47 -16.99
C VAL A 112 -1.42 -15.68 -17.51
N THR A 113 -1.65 -14.42 -17.84
CA THR A 113 -0.61 -13.49 -18.28
C THR A 113 -0.63 -12.28 -17.37
N TYR A 114 0.51 -12.01 -16.72
CA TYR A 114 0.74 -10.74 -16.04
C TYR A 114 1.50 -9.82 -16.99
N SER A 115 1.04 -8.57 -17.11
CA SER A 115 1.71 -7.56 -17.91
C SER A 115 1.73 -6.24 -17.18
N PHE A 116 2.85 -5.53 -17.26
CA PHE A 116 2.95 -4.16 -16.75
C PHE A 116 2.83 -3.16 -17.89
N ALA A 117 1.80 -2.32 -17.83
CA ALA A 117 1.55 -1.25 -18.78
C ALA A 117 0.89 -0.06 -18.08
N ASP A 118 1.24 1.16 -18.48
CA ASP A 118 0.61 2.39 -17.99
C ASP A 118 0.62 2.56 -16.45
N GLN A 119 1.68 2.08 -15.77
CA GLN A 119 1.81 2.07 -14.29
C GLN A 119 0.86 1.11 -13.56
N ASP A 120 0.20 0.24 -14.30
CA ASP A 120 -0.73 -0.75 -13.77
C ASP A 120 -0.18 -2.17 -14.00
N LEU A 121 -0.30 -3.00 -12.97
CA LEU A 121 -0.17 -4.45 -13.11
C LEU A 121 -1.50 -4.97 -13.64
N GLN A 122 -1.49 -5.48 -14.86
CA GLN A 122 -2.66 -6.09 -15.49
C GLN A 122 -2.54 -7.61 -15.46
N VAL A 123 -3.69 -8.26 -15.36
CA VAL A 123 -3.82 -9.71 -15.49
C VAL A 123 -4.80 -10.02 -16.61
N GLN A 124 -4.41 -10.95 -17.48
CA GLN A 124 -5.28 -11.57 -18.47
C GLN A 124 -5.33 -13.07 -18.20
N VAL A 125 -6.54 -13.60 -18.12
CA VAL A 125 -6.84 -15.00 -17.82
C VAL A 125 -7.58 -15.59 -19.00
N VAL A 126 -7.19 -16.79 -19.42
CA VAL A 126 -7.89 -17.58 -20.43
C VAL A 126 -8.52 -18.81 -19.76
N CYS A 127 -9.84 -18.90 -19.83
CA CYS A 127 -10.66 -19.97 -19.30
C CYS A 127 -11.32 -20.73 -20.47
N GLY A 128 -10.77 -21.88 -20.86
CA GLY A 128 -11.21 -22.58 -22.06
C GLY A 128 -11.04 -21.72 -23.32
N SER A 129 -12.13 -21.26 -23.92
CA SER A 129 -12.13 -20.36 -25.08
C SER A 129 -12.41 -18.90 -24.73
N ALA A 130 -12.71 -18.59 -23.47
CA ALA A 130 -13.00 -17.23 -23.02
C ALA A 130 -11.73 -16.58 -22.45
N SER A 131 -11.54 -15.28 -22.71
CA SER A 131 -10.50 -14.49 -22.07
C SER A 131 -11.11 -13.34 -21.28
N SER A 132 -10.64 -13.12 -20.06
CA SER A 132 -11.02 -12.00 -19.20
C SER A 132 -9.77 -11.36 -18.60
N GLY A 133 -9.77 -10.06 -18.38
CA GLY A 133 -8.65 -9.40 -17.77
C GLY A 133 -8.97 -8.00 -17.26
N GLY A 134 -8.00 -7.41 -16.58
CA GLY A 134 -8.12 -6.07 -16.03
C GLY A 134 -6.89 -5.66 -15.23
N SER A 135 -6.94 -4.44 -14.68
CA SER A 135 -5.93 -3.97 -13.73
C SER A 135 -6.12 -4.65 -12.37
N LEU A 136 -5.03 -5.15 -11.81
CA LEU A 136 -4.97 -5.80 -10.50
C LEU A 136 -4.46 -4.83 -9.43
N VAL A 137 -3.37 -4.12 -9.74
CA VAL A 137 -2.79 -3.10 -8.85
C VAL A 137 -2.39 -1.89 -9.69
N ASN A 138 -2.86 -0.72 -9.27
CA ASN A 138 -2.54 0.55 -9.91
C ASN A 138 -1.40 1.28 -9.20
N GLY A 139 -0.77 2.21 -9.90
CA GLY A 139 0.19 3.16 -9.29
C GLY A 139 1.51 2.52 -8.90
N ILE A 140 1.98 1.57 -9.70
CA ILE A 140 3.31 0.97 -9.59
C ILE A 140 4.25 1.71 -10.57
N GLU A 141 5.48 2.03 -10.14
CA GLU A 141 6.44 2.71 -11.02
C GLU A 141 7.05 1.76 -12.04
N SER A 142 7.39 0.54 -11.63
CA SER A 142 7.86 -0.51 -12.54
C SER A 142 7.63 -1.91 -11.98
N MET A 143 7.44 -2.87 -12.88
CA MET A 143 7.43 -4.30 -12.56
C MET A 143 8.19 -5.09 -13.61
N GLN A 144 8.99 -6.05 -13.15
CA GLN A 144 9.82 -6.91 -14.00
C GLN A 144 9.72 -8.36 -13.53
N PHE A 145 9.70 -9.26 -14.50
CA PHE A 145 9.66 -10.70 -14.34
C PHE A 145 10.86 -11.29 -15.06
N ALA A 146 11.80 -11.83 -14.29
CA ALA A 146 12.99 -12.46 -14.83
C ALA A 146 12.96 -13.97 -14.55
N LEU A 147 13.04 -14.76 -15.61
CA LEU A 147 13.39 -16.17 -15.51
C LEU A 147 14.91 -16.28 -15.37
N ASP A 148 15.38 -17.07 -14.39
CA ASP A 148 16.82 -17.34 -14.26
C ASP A 148 17.16 -18.68 -14.94
N PRO A 149 17.72 -18.68 -16.16
CA PRO A 149 18.10 -19.91 -16.85
C PRO A 149 19.31 -20.60 -16.22
N SER A 150 20.04 -19.95 -15.29
CA SER A 150 21.25 -20.49 -14.67
C SER A 150 21.00 -21.37 -13.44
N LEU A 151 19.76 -21.39 -12.93
CA LEU A 151 19.39 -22.07 -11.68
C LEU A 151 18.64 -23.40 -11.88
N SER A 152 18.41 -23.86 -13.12
CA SER A 152 17.87 -25.21 -13.38
C SER A 152 18.09 -25.70 -14.81
N ALA A 153 18.30 -27.02 -14.96
CA ALA A 153 18.33 -27.70 -16.25
C ALA A 153 16.95 -27.77 -16.95
N ALA A 154 15.88 -27.33 -16.27
CA ALA A 154 14.55 -27.14 -16.81
C ALA A 154 14.27 -25.64 -16.91
N GLU A 155 13.86 -25.17 -18.08
CA GLU A 155 13.53 -23.76 -18.34
C GLU A 155 12.49 -23.25 -17.32
N GLY A 156 12.76 -22.11 -16.66
CA GLY A 156 11.79 -21.43 -15.80
C GLY A 156 11.38 -22.14 -14.51
N LEU A 157 12.32 -22.73 -13.74
CA LEU A 157 12.01 -23.26 -12.39
C LEU A 157 11.81 -22.13 -11.37
N PHE A 158 12.63 -21.08 -11.46
CA PHE A 158 12.59 -19.92 -10.59
C PHE A 158 12.21 -18.67 -11.37
N VAL A 159 11.25 -17.93 -10.84
CA VAL A 159 10.86 -16.62 -11.34
C VAL A 159 11.23 -15.59 -10.30
N LYS A 160 12.04 -14.61 -10.68
CA LYS A 160 12.31 -13.43 -9.88
C LYS A 160 11.34 -12.33 -10.28
N VAL A 161 10.55 -11.88 -9.32
CA VAL A 161 9.63 -10.76 -9.50
C VAL A 161 10.23 -9.55 -8.81
N GLU A 162 10.31 -8.43 -9.52
CA GLU A 162 10.77 -7.15 -8.99
C GLU A 162 9.68 -6.10 -9.20
N VAL A 163 9.32 -5.41 -8.13
CA VAL A 163 8.32 -4.32 -8.16
C VAL A 163 8.92 -3.08 -7.52
N THR A 164 8.70 -1.93 -8.15
CA THR A 164 9.10 -0.62 -7.62
C THR A 164 7.87 0.26 -7.46
N PHE A 165 7.64 0.75 -6.24
CA PHE A 165 6.53 1.65 -5.93
C PHE A 165 6.96 3.11 -6.02
N PRO A 166 6.05 4.05 -6.35
CA PRO A 166 6.34 5.48 -6.34
C PRO A 166 6.75 5.95 -4.94
N ALA A 167 7.50 7.05 -4.89
CA ALA A 167 7.92 7.67 -3.65
C ALA A 167 6.72 8.26 -2.88
N ILE A 168 6.59 7.96 -1.58
CA ILE A 168 5.61 8.58 -0.69
C ILE A 168 6.09 9.96 -0.23
N MET A 169 7.41 10.15 -0.15
CA MET A 169 8.04 11.39 0.27
C MET A 169 9.09 11.85 -0.73
N SER A 170 9.25 13.16 -0.84
CA SER A 170 10.33 13.76 -1.62
C SER A 170 11.68 13.22 -1.15
N GLY A 171 12.45 12.65 -2.08
CA GLY A 171 13.78 12.11 -1.80
C GLY A 171 13.82 10.67 -1.27
N GLU A 172 12.69 9.93 -1.26
CA GLU A 172 12.70 8.50 -0.94
C GLU A 172 13.57 7.72 -1.96
N PRO A 173 14.66 7.05 -1.52
CA PRO A 173 15.56 6.37 -2.45
C PRO A 173 14.90 5.11 -3.04
N VAL A 174 15.23 4.80 -4.31
CA VAL A 174 14.70 3.63 -5.04
C VAL A 174 14.91 2.32 -4.26
N SER A 175 16.03 2.18 -3.56
CA SER A 175 16.35 0.97 -2.77
C SER A 175 15.40 0.70 -1.59
N LYS A 176 14.63 1.70 -1.14
CA LYS A 176 13.63 1.56 -0.07
C LYS A 176 12.22 1.28 -0.57
N ARG A 177 12.00 1.45 -1.87
CA ARG A 177 10.70 1.30 -2.55
C ARG A 177 10.72 0.22 -3.64
N LYS A 178 11.84 -0.46 -3.81
CA LYS A 178 12.02 -1.65 -4.66
C LYS A 178 11.95 -2.91 -3.80
N TYR A 179 11.08 -3.83 -4.18
CA TYR A 179 10.91 -5.13 -3.54
C TYR A 179 11.15 -6.23 -4.56
N SER A 180 11.82 -7.30 -4.12
CA SER A 180 12.06 -8.48 -4.94
C SER A 180 11.72 -9.72 -4.16
N PHE A 181 11.05 -10.67 -4.81
CA PHE A 181 10.81 -12.00 -4.29
C PHE A 181 11.03 -13.03 -5.39
N MET A 182 11.40 -14.24 -4.99
CA MET A 182 11.65 -15.35 -5.90
C MET A 182 10.66 -16.46 -5.60
N VAL A 183 10.07 -17.04 -6.65
CA VAL A 183 9.09 -18.12 -6.54
C VAL A 183 9.55 -19.30 -7.38
N ALA A 184 9.52 -20.49 -6.77
CA ALA A 184 9.77 -21.74 -7.47
C ALA A 184 8.45 -22.37 -7.92
N ARG A 185 8.41 -22.89 -9.15
CA ARG A 185 7.29 -23.68 -9.67
C ARG A 185 7.26 -25.07 -9.02
N ARG A 186 6.06 -25.59 -8.72
CA ARG A 186 5.90 -26.89 -8.01
C ARG A 186 5.93 -28.10 -8.95
N ASN A 187 5.60 -27.94 -10.22
CA ASN A 187 5.21 -29.04 -11.10
C ASN A 187 6.37 -29.89 -11.69
N ASN A 188 7.57 -29.85 -11.12
CA ASN A 188 8.74 -30.57 -11.65
C ASN A 188 9.43 -31.51 -10.64
N ILE A 189 8.67 -32.28 -9.84
CA ILE A 189 9.26 -33.20 -8.84
C ILE A 189 8.76 -34.65 -8.96
N LEU A 190 8.04 -35.02 -10.02
CA LEU A 190 7.65 -36.43 -10.24
C LEU A 190 7.64 -36.78 -11.74
N HIS A 191 8.82 -36.91 -12.32
CA HIS A 191 9.06 -37.78 -13.48
C HIS A 191 10.43 -38.45 -13.33
#